data_AF-A0A251XUI3-F1
#
_entry.id   AF-A0A251XUI3-F1
#
_cell.length_a   1.000
_cell.length_b   1.000
_cell.length_c   1.000
_cell.angle_alpha   90.00
_cell.angle_beta   90.00
_cell.angle_gamma   90.00
#
_symmetry.space_group_name_H-M   'P 1'
#
loop_
_entity.id
_entity.type
_entity.pdbx_description
1 polymer ?
#
loop_
_entity_poly.entity_id
_entity_poly.type
_entity_poly.pdbx_seq_one_letter_code
_entity_poly.pdbx_strand_id
1 'polypeptide(L)'
;MTRVSFTNRRTRLLAAALAVLFCSGLITAATTPEPAEAAADFRKAFPIAAGSSVYNSRHQPCTVGAVLKANGFFANITEVQRKTRYLVIAGHCGNNGQDIGLEGHGVVGRIIWESGDADLAIVRVDPSVTHRPHCMPNSQLHNCTILTTVSPLATGRIFLRSAFSGQPRSFPIQGTGVPGADESFCTSGATTGINCNWSSVPLPEGFGAHQAGAQSDGLFLAGGDSGGPVAGRAGQLYGSIARMGNDLGPARDIMSYTPIARLFQEQSGYSIAPPN
;
A
#
# COMPACT_ATOMS: atom_id res chain seq x y z
N MET A 1 17.27 60.58 42.50
CA MET A 1 16.43 61.51 43.30
C MET A 1 15.26 61.98 42.45
N THR A 2 14.10 61.42 42.80
CA THR A 2 12.72 61.94 42.70
C THR A 2 12.48 63.36 42.17
N ARG A 3 11.55 63.48 41.21
CA ARG A 3 10.25 64.14 41.44
C ARG A 3 9.23 63.78 40.35
N VAL A 4 8.19 63.09 40.79
CA VAL A 4 6.88 62.97 40.13
C VAL A 4 6.20 64.34 40.17
N SER A 5 5.68 64.80 39.03
CA SER A 5 4.85 66.01 38.95
C SER A 5 3.38 65.63 38.80
N PHE A 6 2.57 66.22 39.66
CA PHE A 6 1.11 66.24 39.64
C PHE A 6 0.60 67.00 38.41
N THR A 7 -0.47 66.52 37.74
CA THR A 7 -1.75 67.27 37.69
C THR A 7 -2.90 66.51 37.02
N ASN A 8 -3.97 66.36 37.80
CA ASN A 8 -5.39 66.54 37.48
C ASN A 8 -5.96 66.03 36.14
N ARG A 9 -6.77 64.96 36.19
CA ARG A 9 -8.24 65.05 36.40
C ARG A 9 -8.92 66.03 35.43
N ARG A 10 -9.01 65.67 34.15
CA ARG A 10 -10.00 66.30 33.24
C ARG A 10 -10.42 65.48 32.01
N THR A 11 -10.09 64.19 31.93
CA THR A 11 -10.42 63.36 30.74
C THR A 11 -10.91 61.96 31.09
N ARG A 12 -11.60 61.83 32.23
CA ARG A 12 -12.37 60.62 32.55
C ARG A 12 -13.84 61.00 32.57
N LEU A 13 -14.47 60.95 31.40
CA LEU A 13 -15.93 60.92 31.16
C LEU A 13 -16.10 61.20 29.67
N LEU A 14 -16.00 60.16 28.84
CA LEU A 14 -16.48 60.02 27.45
C LEU A 14 -15.76 58.83 26.78
N ALA A 15 -16.01 57.62 27.28
CA ALA A 15 -15.60 56.38 26.61
C ALA A 15 -16.51 55.21 27.05
N ALA A 16 -17.83 55.45 27.03
CA ALA A 16 -18.82 54.43 27.38
C ALA A 16 -20.15 54.72 26.67
N ALA A 17 -20.16 54.61 25.34
CA ALA A 17 -21.37 54.44 24.53
C ALA A 17 -21.00 54.33 23.04
N LEU A 18 -20.42 53.18 22.65
CA LEU A 18 -20.36 52.71 21.26
C LEU A 18 -20.28 51.17 21.31
N ALA A 19 -21.26 50.60 22.01
CA ALA A 19 -21.68 49.23 21.84
C ALA A 19 -23.05 49.31 21.16
N VAL A 20 -23.29 48.44 20.18
CA VAL A 20 -24.47 48.35 19.29
C VAL A 20 -24.14 48.85 17.87
N LEU A 21 -24.32 47.92 16.92
CA LEU A 21 -24.29 48.03 15.44
C LEU A 21 -22.95 47.72 14.75
N PHE A 22 -22.69 46.42 14.56
CA PHE A 22 -22.43 45.73 13.28
C PHE A 22 -21.71 44.38 13.54
N CYS A 23 -22.46 43.36 13.95
CA CYS A 23 -22.03 41.96 13.84
C CYS A 23 -23.03 41.23 12.93
N SER A 24 -23.00 41.61 11.65
CA SER A 24 -23.76 40.93 10.60
C SER A 24 -23.02 39.66 10.21
N GLY A 25 -23.69 38.53 10.42
CA GLY A 25 -23.43 37.16 9.97
C GLY A 25 -22.20 36.89 9.10
N LEU A 26 -21.21 36.25 9.72
CA LEU A 26 -20.41 35.21 9.07
C LEU A 26 -20.70 33.91 9.80
N ILE A 27 -21.64 33.13 9.27
CA ILE A 27 -21.74 31.70 9.56
C ILE A 27 -20.52 31.09 8.87
N THR A 28 -19.35 31.14 9.52
CA THR A 28 -18.27 30.23 9.18
C THR A 28 -18.79 28.85 9.54
N ALA A 29 -19.09 28.04 8.53
CA ALA A 29 -19.24 26.61 8.71
C ALA A 29 -17.98 26.14 9.44
N ALA A 30 -18.11 25.90 10.75
CA ALA A 30 -17.11 25.21 11.50
C ALA A 30 -17.07 23.81 10.90
N THR A 31 -16.16 23.58 9.96
CA THR A 31 -15.68 22.25 9.68
C THR A 31 -15.06 21.80 10.99
N THR A 32 -15.85 21.11 11.82
CA THR A 32 -15.28 20.28 12.87
C THR A 32 -14.20 19.47 12.17
N PRO A 33 -12.90 19.56 12.56
CA PRO A 33 -11.95 18.57 12.12
C PRO A 33 -12.59 17.25 12.48
N GLU A 34 -12.88 16.45 11.44
CA GLU A 34 -13.31 15.07 11.61
C GLU A 34 -12.34 14.50 12.65
N PRO A 35 -12.84 13.92 13.76
CA PRO A 35 -11.93 13.35 14.75
C PRO A 35 -11.00 12.44 13.96
N ALA A 36 -9.70 12.57 14.20
CA ALA A 36 -8.70 11.63 13.73
C ALA A 36 -8.93 10.28 14.44
N GLU A 37 -10.10 9.70 14.24
CA GLU A 37 -10.31 8.27 14.28
C GLU A 37 -9.30 7.76 13.25
N ALA A 38 -8.21 7.18 13.76
CA ALA A 38 -7.01 6.82 13.03
C ALA A 38 -7.38 6.41 11.60
N ALA A 39 -7.07 7.25 10.61
CA ALA A 39 -7.24 6.87 9.21
C ALA A 39 -6.53 5.54 9.07
N ALA A 40 -7.30 4.46 8.93
CA ALA A 40 -6.74 3.11 8.97
C ALA A 40 -5.59 3.09 7.97
N ASP A 41 -4.38 2.78 8.44
CA ASP A 41 -3.20 2.79 7.60
C ASP A 41 -3.53 1.94 6.37
N PHE A 42 -3.64 2.58 5.21
CA PHE A 42 -4.15 1.96 3.99
C PHE A 42 -3.31 0.76 3.56
N ARG A 43 -2.06 0.67 4.06
CA ARG A 43 -1.17 -0.46 3.84
C ARG A 43 -1.55 -1.70 4.65
N LYS A 44 -2.29 -1.52 5.74
CA LYS A 44 -2.71 -2.57 6.69
C LYS A 44 -4.17 -2.97 6.50
N ALA A 45 -4.87 -2.39 5.53
CA ALA A 45 -6.30 -2.61 5.30
C ALA A 45 -6.56 -3.63 4.19
N PHE A 46 -7.75 -4.24 4.23
CA PHE A 46 -8.31 -4.96 3.09
C PHE A 46 -8.99 -4.00 2.08
N PRO A 47 -8.99 -4.34 0.77
CA PRO A 47 -8.27 -5.46 0.17
C PRO A 47 -6.76 -5.20 0.10
N ILE A 48 -5.96 -6.25 0.31
CA ILE A 48 -4.50 -6.20 0.19
C ILE A 48 -4.14 -5.87 -1.27
N ALA A 49 -3.20 -4.94 -1.47
CA ALA A 49 -2.74 -4.48 -2.77
C ALA A 49 -1.20 -4.46 -2.81
N ALA A 50 -0.62 -4.22 -3.98
CA ALA A 50 0.80 -3.96 -4.08
C ALA A 50 1.17 -2.68 -3.30
N GLY A 51 2.13 -2.81 -2.39
CA GLY A 51 2.49 -1.81 -1.39
C GLY A 51 1.87 -2.06 -0.01
N SER A 52 0.96 -3.03 0.16
CA SER A 52 0.46 -3.37 1.50
C SER A 52 1.58 -3.92 2.39
N SER A 53 1.52 -3.58 3.68
CA SER A 53 2.42 -4.10 4.71
C SER A 53 1.92 -5.45 5.19
N VAL A 54 2.79 -6.44 5.18
CA VAL A 54 2.53 -7.78 5.72
C VAL A 54 3.65 -8.17 6.67
N TYR A 55 3.40 -9.12 7.56
CA TYR A 55 4.43 -9.62 8.46
C TYR A 55 4.61 -11.12 8.30
N ASN A 56 5.86 -11.57 8.40
CA ASN A 56 6.18 -12.99 8.37
C ASN A 56 5.94 -13.64 9.74
N SER A 57 6.14 -14.95 9.85
CA SER A 57 5.95 -15.68 11.11
C SER A 57 6.85 -15.22 12.28
N ARG A 58 7.90 -14.43 11.99
CA ARG A 58 8.78 -13.80 12.99
C ARG A 58 8.38 -12.35 13.31
N HIS A 59 7.22 -11.90 12.86
CA HIS A 59 6.73 -10.52 13.01
C HIS A 59 7.65 -9.47 12.37
N GLN A 60 8.45 -9.86 11.38
CA GLN A 60 9.25 -8.92 10.60
C GLN A 60 8.41 -8.38 9.44
N PRO A 61 8.40 -7.06 9.21
CA PRO A 61 7.62 -6.46 8.14
C PRO A 61 8.22 -6.81 6.78
N CYS A 62 7.35 -7.00 5.81
CA CYS A 62 7.63 -7.04 4.39
C CYS A 62 6.51 -6.31 3.64
N THR A 63 6.71 -6.06 2.36
CA THR A 63 5.75 -5.38 1.52
C THR A 63 5.32 -6.26 0.36
N VAL A 64 4.04 -6.22 0.02
CA VAL A 64 3.48 -6.96 -1.14
C VAL A 64 3.91 -6.28 -2.43
N GLY A 65 4.53 -7.02 -3.35
CA GLY A 65 4.99 -6.52 -4.65
C GLY A 65 3.94 -6.55 -5.75
N ALA A 66 3.12 -7.59 -5.73
CA ALA A 66 2.03 -7.75 -6.67
C ALA A 66 0.94 -8.65 -6.08
N VAL A 67 -0.25 -8.57 -6.66
CA VAL A 67 -1.34 -9.51 -6.38
C VAL A 67 -1.70 -10.21 -7.66
N LEU A 68 -1.69 -11.54 -7.63
CA LEU A 68 -1.94 -12.41 -8.77
C LEU A 68 -3.25 -13.16 -8.59
N LYS A 69 -3.74 -13.69 -9.72
CA LYS A 69 -4.71 -14.77 -9.80
C LYS A 69 -4.06 -15.98 -10.46
N ALA A 70 -4.54 -17.17 -10.12
CA ALA A 70 -4.20 -18.38 -10.85
C ALA A 70 -4.90 -18.38 -12.23
N ASN A 71 -4.22 -18.94 -13.22
CA ASN A 71 -4.71 -19.14 -14.57
C ASN A 71 -5.23 -20.57 -14.76
N GLY A 72 -5.98 -20.78 -15.85
CA GLY A 72 -6.43 -22.10 -16.27
C GLY A 72 -7.82 -22.49 -15.77
N PHE A 73 -8.28 -23.64 -16.26
CA PHE A 73 -9.64 -24.13 -16.03
C PHE A 73 -9.92 -24.40 -14.54
N PHE A 74 -9.03 -25.12 -13.87
CA PHE A 74 -9.20 -25.52 -12.46
C PHE A 74 -9.23 -24.33 -11.49
N ALA A 75 -8.59 -23.21 -11.84
CA ALA A 75 -8.65 -21.98 -11.05
C ALA A 75 -10.03 -21.28 -11.08
N ASN A 76 -10.95 -21.73 -11.95
CA ASN A 76 -12.22 -21.05 -12.20
C ASN A 76 -13.47 -21.88 -11.93
N ILE A 77 -13.33 -23.14 -11.48
CA ILE A 77 -14.46 -24.06 -11.28
C ILE A 77 -15.41 -23.56 -10.19
N THR A 78 -14.86 -23.18 -9.03
CA THR A 78 -15.65 -22.68 -7.89
C THR A 78 -15.48 -21.17 -7.70
N GLU A 79 -16.44 -20.54 -7.05
CA GLU A 79 -16.33 -19.12 -6.71
C GLU A 79 -15.16 -18.84 -5.76
N VAL A 80 -14.92 -19.76 -4.81
CA VAL A 80 -13.76 -19.69 -3.91
C VAL A 80 -12.46 -19.63 -4.71
N GLN A 81 -12.25 -20.56 -5.64
CA GLN A 81 -11.04 -20.57 -6.48
C GLN A 81 -10.91 -19.29 -7.32
N ARG A 82 -12.01 -18.78 -7.89
CA ARG A 82 -12.02 -17.52 -8.66
C ARG A 82 -11.65 -16.30 -7.81
N LYS A 83 -11.90 -16.35 -6.50
CA LYS A 83 -11.69 -15.24 -5.55
C LYS A 83 -10.44 -15.41 -4.69
N THR A 84 -9.80 -16.58 -4.70
CA THR A 84 -8.44 -16.77 -4.15
C THR A 84 -7.46 -15.85 -4.86
N ARG A 85 -6.53 -15.28 -4.09
CA ARG A 85 -5.51 -14.36 -4.57
C ARG A 85 -4.14 -14.81 -4.09
N TYR A 86 -3.12 -14.33 -4.77
CA TYR A 86 -1.76 -14.73 -4.51
C TYR A 86 -0.87 -13.50 -4.38
N LEU A 87 -0.28 -13.28 -3.22
CA LEU A 87 0.61 -12.14 -2.99
C LEU A 87 2.02 -12.53 -3.45
N VAL A 88 2.69 -11.60 -4.13
CA VAL A 88 4.13 -11.70 -4.39
C VAL A 88 4.85 -10.92 -3.30
N ILE A 89 5.81 -11.55 -2.66
CA ILE A 89 6.72 -10.94 -1.68
C ILE A 89 8.16 -11.33 -2.04
N ALA A 90 9.16 -10.72 -1.38
CA ALA A 90 10.54 -11.18 -1.52
C ALA A 90 10.73 -12.56 -0.88
N GLY A 91 11.57 -13.40 -1.46
CA GLY A 91 11.83 -14.77 -0.97
C GLY A 91 12.41 -14.76 0.45
N HIS A 92 13.34 -13.85 0.74
CA HIS A 92 13.91 -13.72 2.08
C HIS A 92 12.92 -13.26 3.17
N CYS A 93 11.68 -12.90 2.81
CA CYS A 93 10.62 -12.60 3.78
C CYS A 93 10.12 -13.86 4.51
N GLY A 94 10.29 -15.05 3.93
CA GLY A 94 9.88 -16.29 4.56
C GLY A 94 9.95 -17.48 3.63
N ASN A 95 9.90 -18.67 4.21
CA ASN A 95 10.05 -19.93 3.50
C ASN A 95 8.69 -20.56 3.18
N ASN A 96 8.68 -21.49 2.21
CA ASN A 96 7.50 -22.29 1.89
C ASN A 96 6.87 -22.93 3.15
N GLY A 97 5.54 -22.84 3.26
CA GLY A 97 4.74 -23.33 4.38
C GLY A 97 4.57 -22.34 5.54
N GLN A 98 5.27 -21.21 5.56
CA GLN A 98 5.15 -20.21 6.62
C GLN A 98 3.93 -19.30 6.44
N ASP A 99 3.38 -18.86 7.57
CA ASP A 99 2.23 -17.96 7.62
C ASP A 99 2.66 -16.50 7.43
N ILE A 100 1.85 -15.79 6.65
CA ILE A 100 1.93 -14.36 6.41
C ILE A 100 0.69 -13.71 7.01
N GLY A 101 0.90 -12.66 7.80
CA GLY A 101 -0.15 -11.90 8.41
C GLY A 101 -0.25 -10.47 7.91
N LEU A 102 -1.39 -9.86 8.22
CA LEU A 102 -1.69 -8.45 8.02
C LEU A 102 -1.95 -7.83 9.39
N GLU A 103 -1.24 -6.75 9.69
CA GLU A 103 -1.31 -6.13 11.02
C GLU A 103 -2.75 -5.71 11.35
N GLY A 104 -3.22 -6.03 12.56
CA GLY A 104 -4.61 -5.79 12.97
C GLY A 104 -5.62 -6.85 12.49
N HIS A 105 -5.22 -7.77 11.60
CA HIS A 105 -6.10 -8.79 11.01
C HIS A 105 -5.65 -10.23 11.26
N GLY A 106 -4.41 -10.43 11.72
CA GLY A 106 -3.85 -11.77 11.98
C GLY A 106 -3.30 -12.43 10.72
N VAL A 107 -3.23 -13.77 10.71
CA VAL A 107 -2.76 -14.54 9.54
C VAL A 107 -3.76 -14.41 8.40
N VAL A 108 -3.28 -14.00 7.22
CA VAL A 108 -4.09 -13.81 6.01
C VAL A 108 -3.79 -14.83 4.92
N GLY A 109 -2.64 -15.49 4.99
CA GLY A 109 -2.24 -16.46 3.98
C GLY A 109 -1.01 -17.26 4.36
N ARG A 110 -0.62 -18.16 3.47
CA ARG A 110 0.55 -19.04 3.64
C ARG A 110 1.41 -19.03 2.39
N ILE A 111 2.73 -19.03 2.56
CA ILE A 111 3.68 -19.18 1.46
C ILE A 111 3.50 -20.58 0.86
N ILE A 112 3.19 -20.65 -0.42
CA ILE A 112 2.99 -21.91 -1.16
C ILE A 112 4.11 -22.22 -2.15
N TRP A 113 4.95 -21.21 -2.43
CA TRP A 113 6.05 -21.31 -3.36
C TRP A 113 7.09 -20.24 -3.04
N GLU A 114 8.35 -20.61 -3.20
CA GLU A 114 9.54 -19.76 -3.10
C GLU A 114 10.44 -20.12 -4.28
N SER A 115 11.02 -19.12 -4.92
CA SER A 115 11.99 -19.34 -5.99
C SER A 115 13.31 -19.83 -5.42
N GLY A 116 13.92 -20.83 -6.06
CA GLY A 116 15.26 -21.29 -5.73
C GLY A 116 16.39 -20.47 -6.37
N ASP A 117 16.06 -19.48 -7.19
CA ASP A 117 17.00 -18.76 -8.05
C ASP A 117 16.84 -17.23 -7.94
N ALA A 118 15.60 -16.74 -7.82
CA ALA A 118 15.27 -15.34 -7.63
C ALA A 118 14.77 -15.05 -6.21
N ASP A 119 14.83 -13.80 -5.77
CA ASP A 119 14.31 -13.39 -4.46
C ASP A 119 12.79 -13.15 -4.52
N LEU A 120 12.02 -14.23 -4.68
CA LEU A 120 10.56 -14.21 -4.86
C LEU A 120 9.88 -15.32 -4.06
N ALA A 121 8.71 -15.01 -3.49
CA ALA A 121 7.79 -15.99 -2.95
C ALA A 121 6.34 -15.63 -3.26
N ILE A 122 5.48 -16.66 -3.29
CA ILE A 122 4.04 -16.54 -3.50
C ILE A 122 3.29 -16.98 -2.24
N VAL A 123 2.43 -16.10 -1.75
CA VAL A 123 1.52 -16.34 -0.62
C VAL A 123 0.12 -16.59 -1.16
N ARG A 124 -0.50 -17.71 -0.82
CA ARG A 124 -1.93 -17.95 -1.10
C ARG A 124 -2.78 -17.27 -0.03
N VAL A 125 -3.75 -16.47 -0.47
CA VAL A 125 -4.76 -15.79 0.34
C VAL A 125 -6.13 -16.29 -0.08
N ASP A 126 -6.80 -16.98 0.82
CA ASP A 126 -8.16 -17.45 0.59
C ASP A 126 -9.18 -16.29 0.70
N PRO A 127 -10.29 -16.34 -0.05
CA PRO A 127 -11.31 -15.29 0.00
C PRO A 127 -12.10 -15.34 1.31
N SER A 128 -12.81 -14.25 1.61
CA SER A 128 -13.84 -14.29 2.66
C SER A 128 -15.13 -14.91 2.12
N VAL A 129 -15.74 -15.78 2.93
CA VAL A 129 -17.02 -16.41 2.63
C VAL A 129 -18.01 -16.00 3.71
N THR A 130 -19.08 -15.33 3.32
CA THR A 130 -20.13 -14.88 4.22
C THR A 130 -21.45 -15.55 3.86
N HIS A 131 -22.14 -16.10 4.84
CA HIS A 131 -23.48 -16.67 4.68
C HIS A 131 -24.49 -15.77 5.37
N ARG A 132 -25.55 -15.35 4.66
CA ARG A 132 -26.64 -14.54 5.23
C ARG A 132 -27.98 -15.15 4.87
N PRO A 133 -28.91 -15.32 5.83
CA PRO A 133 -30.28 -15.68 5.50
C PRO A 133 -30.94 -14.52 4.76
N HIS A 134 -31.55 -14.82 3.61
CA HIS A 134 -32.38 -13.90 2.86
C HIS A 134 -33.79 -14.47 2.81
N CYS A 135 -34.69 -13.79 3.50
CA CYS A 135 -36.10 -14.17 3.60
C CYS A 135 -36.94 -13.21 2.76
N MET A 136 -37.75 -13.76 1.87
CA MET A 136 -38.70 -12.96 1.11
C MET A 136 -39.93 -12.69 1.99
N PRO A 137 -40.36 -11.42 2.16
CA PRO A 137 -41.58 -11.12 2.91
C PRO A 137 -42.80 -11.53 2.07
N ASN A 138 -43.53 -12.53 2.55
CA ASN A 138 -44.79 -12.97 1.97
C ASN A 138 -45.77 -13.36 3.08
N SER A 139 -47.04 -13.05 2.86
CA SER A 139 -48.11 -13.04 3.87
C SER A 139 -48.64 -14.42 4.27
N GLN A 140 -48.15 -15.51 3.67
CA GLN A 140 -48.66 -16.87 3.95
C GLN A 140 -47.59 -17.95 4.15
N LEU A 141 -46.32 -17.74 3.76
CA LEU A 141 -45.26 -18.75 3.97
C LEU A 141 -43.85 -18.16 3.79
N HIS A 142 -43.14 -17.85 4.87
CA HIS A 142 -41.78 -17.28 4.79
C HIS A 142 -40.82 -18.25 4.09
N ASN A 143 -40.34 -17.87 2.90
CA ASN A 143 -39.30 -18.61 2.20
C ASN A 143 -37.95 -17.93 2.46
N CYS A 144 -37.07 -18.61 3.19
CA CYS A 144 -35.72 -18.16 3.47
C CYS A 144 -34.70 -19.01 2.71
N THR A 145 -33.78 -18.34 2.02
CA THR A 145 -32.63 -18.97 1.35
C THR A 145 -31.33 -18.45 1.95
N ILE A 146 -30.27 -19.26 1.94
CA ILE A 146 -28.95 -18.80 2.39
C ILE A 146 -28.23 -18.19 1.19
N LEU A 147 -28.01 -16.88 1.22
CA LEU A 147 -27.13 -16.20 0.27
C LEU A 147 -25.69 -16.37 0.74
N THR A 148 -24.86 -16.93 -0.13
CA THR A 148 -23.41 -17.04 0.08
C THR A 148 -22.72 -15.99 -0.78
N THR A 149 -21.89 -15.15 -0.17
CA THR A 149 -21.08 -14.14 -0.85
C THR A 149 -19.61 -14.47 -0.67
N VAL A 150 -18.87 -14.56 -1.77
CA VAL A 150 -17.43 -14.80 -1.76
C VAL A 150 -16.68 -13.57 -2.26
N SER A 151 -15.88 -12.96 -1.40
CA SER A 151 -15.16 -11.71 -1.69
C SER A 151 -13.65 -11.93 -1.64
N PRO A 152 -12.89 -11.40 -2.62
CA PRO A 152 -11.44 -11.52 -2.59
C PRO A 152 -10.88 -10.61 -1.49
N LEU A 153 -9.86 -11.09 -0.77
CA LEU A 153 -9.16 -10.31 0.25
C LEU A 153 -7.96 -9.52 -0.31
N ALA A 154 -7.66 -9.68 -1.59
CA ALA A 154 -6.60 -8.94 -2.27
C ALA A 154 -7.01 -8.52 -3.69
N THR A 155 -6.41 -7.47 -4.21
CA THR A 155 -6.78 -6.84 -5.49
C THR A 155 -5.55 -6.48 -6.32
N GLY A 156 -5.67 -6.53 -7.65
CA GLY A 156 -4.60 -6.22 -8.59
C GLY A 156 -4.34 -4.72 -8.75
N ARG A 157 -4.18 -4.04 -7.63
CA ARG A 157 -3.94 -2.61 -7.53
C ARG A 157 -2.59 -2.35 -6.90
N ILE A 158 -2.10 -1.14 -7.05
CA ILE A 158 -0.83 -0.67 -6.54
C ILE A 158 -0.99 0.68 -5.84
N PHE A 159 -0.35 0.86 -4.68
CA PHE A 159 -0.29 2.15 -4.01
C PHE A 159 0.80 3.02 -4.62
N LEU A 160 0.41 4.15 -5.21
CA LEU A 160 1.31 5.17 -5.78
C LEU A 160 0.84 6.56 -5.37
N ARG A 161 1.66 7.59 -5.63
CA ARG A 161 1.24 8.98 -5.43
C ARG A 161 0.40 9.44 -6.60
N SER A 162 -0.76 10.03 -6.29
CA SER A 162 -1.58 10.73 -7.28
C SER A 162 -0.80 11.90 -7.87
N ALA A 163 -0.71 11.97 -9.19
CA ALA A 163 -0.09 13.10 -9.88
C ALA A 163 -0.80 14.43 -9.59
N PHE A 164 -2.11 14.39 -9.32
CA PHE A 164 -2.91 15.59 -9.05
C PHE A 164 -2.79 16.08 -7.60
N SER A 165 -2.88 15.16 -6.62
CA SER A 165 -2.95 15.53 -5.20
C SER A 165 -1.66 15.27 -4.41
N GLY A 166 -0.69 14.56 -4.98
CA GLY A 166 0.53 14.10 -4.29
C GLY A 166 0.29 13.04 -3.21
N GLN A 167 -0.97 12.76 -2.88
CA GLN A 167 -1.39 11.83 -1.84
C GLN A 167 -1.28 10.37 -2.32
N PRO A 168 -0.94 9.42 -1.43
CA PRO A 168 -1.03 8.00 -1.71
C PRO A 168 -2.45 7.61 -2.14
N ARG A 169 -2.57 6.88 -3.24
CA ARG A 169 -3.83 6.30 -3.72
C ARG A 169 -3.56 4.93 -4.32
N SER A 170 -4.60 4.10 -4.32
CA SER A 170 -4.61 2.80 -5.00
C SER A 170 -4.97 2.97 -6.47
N PHE A 171 -4.14 2.48 -7.39
CA PHE A 171 -4.35 2.49 -8.84
C PHE A 171 -4.43 1.07 -9.40
N PRO A 172 -5.24 0.80 -10.44
CA PRO A 172 -5.14 -0.45 -11.19
C PRO A 172 -3.73 -0.64 -11.76
N ILE A 173 -3.20 -1.86 -11.69
CA ILE A 173 -1.97 -2.19 -12.42
C ILE A 173 -2.32 -2.24 -13.92
N GLN A 174 -1.66 -1.41 -14.72
CA GLN A 174 -1.98 -1.23 -16.15
C GLN A 174 -1.30 -2.26 -17.07
N GLY A 175 -0.39 -3.06 -16.52
CA GLY A 175 0.40 -4.04 -17.24
C GLY A 175 1.75 -4.24 -16.58
N THR A 176 2.63 -4.96 -17.25
CA THR A 176 4.02 -5.16 -16.84
C THR A 176 4.99 -4.58 -17.86
N GLY A 177 6.24 -4.34 -17.45
CA GLY A 177 7.26 -3.81 -18.34
C GLY A 177 8.64 -3.74 -17.70
N VAL A 178 9.51 -2.98 -18.33
CA VAL A 178 10.82 -2.57 -17.80
C VAL A 178 10.87 -1.03 -17.84
N PRO A 179 11.60 -0.38 -16.93
CA PRO A 179 11.77 1.07 -17.00
C PRO A 179 12.43 1.49 -18.32
N GLY A 180 12.03 2.63 -18.85
CA GLY A 180 12.77 3.30 -19.93
C GLY A 180 14.17 3.73 -19.48
N ALA A 181 15.08 3.93 -20.44
CA ALA A 181 16.49 4.25 -20.17
C ALA A 181 16.67 5.50 -19.27
N ASP A 182 15.85 6.54 -19.51
CA ASP A 182 15.87 7.80 -18.76
C ASP A 182 14.58 8.01 -17.94
N GLU A 183 13.84 6.93 -17.67
CA GLU A 183 12.59 7.02 -16.91
C GLU A 183 12.86 7.10 -15.41
N SER A 184 12.23 8.07 -14.74
CA SER A 184 12.08 8.03 -13.28
C SER A 184 10.86 7.21 -12.87
N PHE A 185 11.06 6.20 -12.03
CA PHE A 185 10.01 5.29 -11.59
C PHE A 185 9.86 5.27 -10.06
N CYS A 186 8.84 4.55 -9.60
CA CYS A 186 8.42 4.52 -8.21
C CYS A 186 8.67 3.18 -7.53
N THR A 187 8.94 3.25 -6.23
CA THR A 187 8.74 2.17 -5.28
C THR A 187 7.57 2.50 -4.35
N SER A 188 6.96 1.47 -3.77
CA SER A 188 6.06 1.64 -2.63
C SER A 188 6.39 0.61 -1.54
N GLY A 189 7.10 1.03 -0.51
CA GLY A 189 7.44 0.22 0.65
C GLY A 189 6.57 0.52 1.88
N ALA A 190 6.45 -0.46 2.79
CA ALA A 190 5.74 -0.32 4.06
C ALA A 190 6.44 0.66 5.03
N THR A 191 7.77 0.77 4.94
CA THR A 191 8.58 1.58 5.86
C THR A 191 8.86 2.96 5.28
N THR A 192 9.34 3.03 4.04
CA THR A 192 9.77 4.30 3.43
C THR A 192 8.69 4.97 2.60
N GLY A 193 7.55 4.31 2.43
CA GLY A 193 6.41 4.84 1.71
C GLY A 193 6.61 4.80 0.20
N ILE A 194 6.05 5.79 -0.51
CA ILE A 194 6.18 5.90 -1.97
C ILE A 194 7.30 6.89 -2.31
N ASN A 195 8.34 6.39 -2.97
CA ASN A 195 9.43 7.17 -3.56
C ASN A 195 9.39 7.03 -5.09
N CYS A 196 9.37 8.14 -5.83
CA CYS A 196 9.31 8.16 -7.30
C CYS A 196 10.56 8.73 -7.98
N ASN A 197 11.68 8.82 -7.25
CA ASN A 197 12.94 9.38 -7.74
C ASN A 197 13.96 8.29 -8.09
N TRP A 198 13.51 7.10 -8.47
CA TRP A 198 14.41 6.03 -8.88
C TRP A 198 14.73 6.14 -10.37
N SER A 199 15.99 5.91 -10.71
CA SER A 199 16.49 5.79 -12.08
C SER A 199 17.29 4.50 -12.24
N SER A 200 17.25 3.89 -13.41
CA SER A 200 17.93 2.61 -13.65
C SER A 200 19.44 2.81 -13.67
N VAL A 201 20.18 1.96 -12.96
CA VAL A 201 21.64 1.94 -12.98
C VAL A 201 22.16 0.50 -13.06
N PRO A 202 23.37 0.27 -13.59
CA PRO A 202 24.03 -1.03 -13.46
C PRO A 202 24.20 -1.40 -11.99
N LEU A 203 23.91 -2.66 -11.63
CA LEU A 203 24.19 -3.15 -10.30
C LEU A 203 25.71 -3.32 -10.11
N PRO A 204 26.27 -2.85 -8.98
CA PRO A 204 27.62 -3.25 -8.56
C PRO A 204 27.75 -4.77 -8.38
N GLU A 205 28.97 -5.26 -8.27
CA GLU A 205 29.22 -6.66 -7.86
C GLU A 205 28.65 -6.93 -6.45
N GLY A 206 28.19 -8.17 -6.21
CA GLY A 206 27.68 -8.62 -4.91
C GLY A 206 26.16 -8.58 -4.75
N PHE A 207 25.42 -8.14 -5.76
CA PHE A 207 23.95 -8.30 -5.82
C PHE A 207 23.54 -9.68 -6.31
N GLY A 208 22.29 -10.07 -6.03
CA GLY A 208 21.77 -11.41 -6.35
C GLY A 208 21.58 -11.63 -7.85
N ALA A 209 21.51 -12.90 -8.24
CA ALA A 209 21.15 -13.26 -9.62
C ALA A 209 19.76 -12.73 -9.97
N HIS A 210 19.54 -12.45 -11.27
CA HIS A 210 18.26 -11.98 -11.80
C HIS A 210 17.73 -10.69 -11.18
N GLN A 211 18.61 -9.82 -10.67
CA GLN A 211 18.26 -8.52 -10.14
C GLN A 211 18.62 -7.39 -11.12
N ALA A 212 17.85 -6.31 -11.06
CA ALA A 212 18.12 -5.05 -11.73
C ALA A 212 18.37 -3.95 -10.69
N GLY A 213 19.15 -2.93 -11.08
CA GLY A 213 19.60 -1.86 -10.21
C GLY A 213 18.86 -0.56 -10.41
N ALA A 214 18.68 0.19 -9.33
CA ALA A 214 18.13 1.52 -9.37
C ALA A 214 18.83 2.44 -8.36
N GLN A 215 19.00 3.71 -8.70
CA GLN A 215 19.58 4.73 -7.83
C GLN A 215 18.56 5.84 -7.58
N SER A 216 18.55 6.40 -6.37
CA SER A 216 17.69 7.52 -5.98
C SER A 216 18.51 8.62 -5.30
N ASP A 217 18.25 9.86 -5.68
CA ASP A 217 18.83 11.07 -5.06
C ASP A 217 18.10 11.52 -3.77
N GLY A 218 16.98 10.86 -3.45
CA GLY A 218 16.10 11.19 -2.34
C GLY A 218 16.06 10.14 -1.22
N LEU A 219 14.86 9.63 -0.95
CA LEU A 219 14.64 8.65 0.13
C LEU A 219 15.23 7.27 -0.23
N PHE A 220 15.98 6.69 0.70
CA PHE A 220 16.50 5.33 0.55
C PHE A 220 15.48 4.31 1.06
N LEU A 221 15.64 3.06 0.63
CA LEU A 221 14.89 1.94 1.18
C LEU A 221 15.31 1.67 2.63
N ALA A 222 14.44 1.02 3.38
CA ALA A 222 14.72 0.52 4.71
C ALA A 222 14.18 -0.90 4.89
N GLY A 223 14.59 -1.56 5.98
CA GLY A 223 14.00 -2.82 6.40
C GLY A 223 12.47 -2.73 6.48
N GLY A 224 11.78 -3.68 5.85
CA GLY A 224 10.32 -3.69 5.71
C GLY A 224 9.81 -3.38 4.30
N ASP A 225 10.60 -2.68 3.48
CA ASP A 225 10.22 -2.40 2.09
C ASP A 225 10.42 -3.60 1.16
N SER A 226 11.16 -4.61 1.61
CA SER A 226 11.41 -5.88 0.89
C SER A 226 10.12 -6.49 0.35
N GLY A 227 10.14 -6.82 -0.94
CA GLY A 227 9.00 -7.33 -1.69
C GLY A 227 8.12 -6.25 -2.31
N GLY A 228 8.19 -4.98 -1.88
CA GLY A 228 7.30 -3.93 -2.37
C GLY A 228 7.44 -3.65 -3.87
N PRO A 229 6.41 -3.11 -4.55
CA PRO A 229 6.42 -2.95 -5.99
C PRO A 229 7.45 -1.92 -6.43
N VAL A 230 8.06 -2.20 -7.59
CA VAL A 230 8.74 -1.24 -8.45
C VAL A 230 7.84 -1.01 -9.66
N ALA A 231 7.44 0.23 -9.94
CA ALA A 231 6.48 0.54 -10.99
C ALA A 231 6.69 1.93 -11.59
N GLY A 232 6.33 2.07 -12.87
CA GLY A 232 6.25 3.37 -13.51
C GLY A 232 5.16 4.24 -12.87
N ARG A 233 5.24 5.55 -13.07
CA ARG A 233 4.28 6.53 -12.49
C ARG A 233 2.84 6.31 -12.96
N ALA A 234 2.66 5.66 -14.11
CA ALA A 234 1.35 5.31 -14.67
C ALA A 234 0.77 3.99 -14.12
N GLY A 235 1.47 3.29 -13.23
CA GLY A 235 1.00 2.01 -12.67
C GLY A 235 1.38 0.76 -13.49
N GLN A 236 2.40 0.87 -14.34
CA GLN A 236 2.99 -0.29 -15.01
C GLN A 236 4.01 -0.96 -14.08
N LEU A 237 3.83 -2.25 -13.79
CA LEU A 237 4.64 -2.96 -12.82
C LEU A 237 5.95 -3.46 -13.44
N TYR A 238 7.08 -3.15 -12.81
CA TYR A 238 8.41 -3.54 -13.28
C TYR A 238 9.03 -4.66 -12.46
N GLY A 239 8.71 -4.77 -11.17
CA GLY A 239 9.27 -5.80 -10.31
C GLY A 239 8.91 -5.64 -8.84
N SER A 240 9.65 -6.35 -8.00
CA SER A 240 9.56 -6.28 -6.54
C SER A 240 10.93 -5.98 -5.94
N ILE A 241 10.97 -5.09 -4.96
CA ILE A 241 12.16 -4.73 -4.19
C ILE A 241 12.78 -6.01 -3.61
N ALA A 242 14.05 -6.24 -3.89
CA ALA A 242 14.78 -7.38 -3.37
C ALA A 242 15.66 -6.96 -2.20
N ARG A 243 16.49 -5.93 -2.40
CA ARG A 243 17.45 -5.52 -1.38
C ARG A 243 17.77 -4.03 -1.50
N MET A 244 17.84 -3.36 -0.35
CA MET A 244 18.45 -2.04 -0.20
C MET A 244 19.97 -2.11 -0.31
N GLY A 245 20.60 -1.05 -0.80
CA GLY A 245 22.04 -0.94 -0.80
C GLY A 245 22.63 -0.92 0.60
N ASN A 246 23.95 -1.08 0.71
CA ASN A 246 24.62 -1.17 2.02
C ASN A 246 24.46 0.14 2.82
N ASP A 247 23.91 0.03 4.03
CA ASP A 247 23.58 1.15 4.94
C ASP A 247 24.76 2.08 5.26
N LEU A 248 26.00 1.62 5.09
CA LEU A 248 27.24 2.30 5.49
C LEU A 248 28.25 2.49 4.34
N GLY A 249 27.86 2.26 3.09
CA GLY A 249 28.76 2.30 1.93
C GLY A 249 28.34 3.30 0.83
N PRO A 250 29.16 3.45 -0.22
CA PRO A 250 28.90 4.33 -1.38
C PRO A 250 27.70 3.90 -2.24
N ALA A 251 26.98 2.84 -1.85
CA ALA A 251 25.83 2.30 -2.57
C ALA A 251 24.51 2.46 -1.79
N ARG A 252 24.45 3.31 -0.76
CA ARG A 252 23.24 3.51 0.07
C ARG A 252 22.05 4.04 -0.73
N ASP A 253 22.35 4.74 -1.81
CA ASP A 253 21.41 5.28 -2.79
C ASP A 253 20.99 4.29 -3.86
N ILE A 254 21.59 3.09 -3.89
CA ILE A 254 21.26 2.02 -4.82
C ILE A 254 20.30 1.04 -4.14
N MET A 255 19.33 0.53 -4.91
CA MET A 255 18.57 -0.65 -4.57
C MET A 255 18.68 -1.69 -5.68
N SER A 256 18.31 -2.92 -5.34
CA SER A 256 18.04 -3.97 -6.30
C SER A 256 16.58 -4.41 -6.23
N TYR A 257 16.06 -4.82 -7.37
CA TYR A 257 14.74 -5.40 -7.48
C TYR A 257 14.75 -6.58 -8.44
N THR A 258 13.85 -7.54 -8.19
CA THR A 258 13.64 -8.67 -9.10
C THR A 258 12.63 -8.25 -10.17
N PRO A 259 12.98 -8.28 -11.47
CA PRO A 259 12.05 -7.93 -12.54
C PRO A 259 10.82 -8.84 -12.55
N ILE A 260 9.63 -8.28 -12.77
CA ILE A 260 8.37 -9.02 -12.75
C ILE A 260 8.29 -10.09 -13.84
N ALA A 261 9.01 -9.90 -14.95
CA ALA A 261 9.13 -10.90 -15.99
C ALA A 261 9.70 -12.23 -15.47
N ARG A 262 10.59 -12.17 -14.46
CA ARG A 262 11.18 -13.37 -13.85
C ARG A 262 10.14 -14.20 -13.12
N LEU A 263 9.24 -13.56 -12.39
CA LEU A 263 8.11 -14.22 -11.73
C LEU A 263 7.28 -15.01 -12.76
N PHE A 264 6.89 -14.39 -13.87
CA PHE A 264 6.06 -15.06 -14.88
C PHE A 264 6.80 -16.11 -15.70
N GLN A 265 8.13 -16.01 -15.79
CA GLN A 265 8.97 -17.05 -16.36
C GLN A 265 8.95 -18.32 -15.49
N GLU A 266 9.09 -18.17 -14.17
CA GLU A 266 9.06 -19.31 -13.23
C GLU A 266 7.64 -19.80 -12.92
N GLN A 267 6.66 -18.90 -12.95
CA GLN A 267 5.29 -19.12 -12.50
C GLN A 267 4.27 -18.71 -13.58
N SER A 268 4.36 -19.35 -14.75
CA SER A 268 3.48 -19.11 -15.91
C SER A 268 1.99 -19.41 -15.65
N GLY A 269 1.70 -20.16 -14.58
CA GLY A 269 0.35 -20.44 -14.09
C GLY A 269 -0.37 -19.24 -13.46
N TYR A 270 0.23 -18.06 -13.42
CA TYR A 270 -0.35 -16.86 -12.78
C TYR A 270 -0.39 -15.64 -13.70
N SER A 271 -1.27 -14.71 -13.39
CA SER A 271 -1.34 -13.38 -14.00
C SER A 271 -1.75 -12.35 -12.97
N ILE A 272 -1.54 -11.06 -13.25
CA ILE A 272 -2.00 -9.98 -12.37
C ILE A 272 -3.51 -10.14 -12.08
N ALA A 273 -3.88 -9.98 -10.81
CA ALA A 273 -5.27 -10.05 -10.40
C ALA A 273 -6.09 -8.88 -10.99
N PRO A 274 -7.43 -9.00 -11.09
CA PRO A 274 -8.28 -7.88 -11.48
C PRO A 274 -8.28 -6.77 -10.40
N PRO A 275 -8.46 -5.49 -10.77
CA PRO A 275 -8.35 -4.34 -9.87
C PRO A 275 -9.63 -3.99 -9.09
N ASN A 276 -10.49 -4.99 -8.82
CA ASN A 276 -11.82 -4.84 -8.21
C ASN A 276 -11.79 -4.02 -6.91
#